data_AF-A0A0P9K9A0-F1
#
_entry.id   AF-A0A0P9K9A0-F1
#
_cell.length_a   1.000
_cell.length_b   1.000
_cell.length_c   1.000
_cell.angle_alpha   90.00
_cell.angle_beta   90.00
_cell.angle_gamma   90.00
#
_symmetry.space_group_name_H-M   'P 1'
#
loop_
_entity.id
_entity.type
_entity.pdbx_description
1 polymer ?
#
loop_
_entity_poly.entity_id
_entity_poly.type
_entity_poly.pdbx_seq_one_letter_code
_entity_poly.pdbx_strand_id
1 'polypeptide(L)'
;MFTLPDTLWSLFFYNRGLLDALFRLAADNLLYAGKRRDLHIGLFGALHTYDRRLNWHPHMHLSATAGGLDEQGARKSLAFHEKAMRRRWMWNVRNTLLGLWGQLTLPPELAHINHESDRRHLVLNAGGQHWHIYLSTKTENGRKTANYLGRYLKNRPSRAAVWRITRLEPR
;
A
#
# COMPACT_ATOMS: atom_id res chain seq x y z
N MET A 1 -5.58 -4.45 3.45
CA MET A 1 -4.14 -4.83 3.45
C MET A 1 -3.66 -4.95 2.02
N PHE A 2 -2.51 -4.35 1.71
CA PHE A 2 -1.83 -4.44 0.42
C PHE A 2 -0.55 -5.23 0.62
N THR A 3 -0.28 -6.22 -0.23
CA THR A 3 0.95 -7.02 -0.19
C THR A 3 1.75 -6.87 -1.47
N LEU A 4 3.04 -7.17 -1.37
CA LEU A 4 3.91 -7.41 -2.51
C LEU A 4 4.01 -8.91 -2.79
N PRO A 5 4.15 -9.32 -4.06
CA PRO A 5 4.57 -10.67 -4.38
C PRO A 5 5.98 -10.93 -3.86
N ASP A 6 6.24 -12.16 -3.43
CA ASP A 6 7.51 -12.64 -2.89
C ASP A 6 8.70 -12.44 -3.84
N THR A 7 8.47 -12.59 -5.14
CA THR A 7 9.44 -12.29 -6.22
C THR A 7 10.02 -10.88 -6.16
N LEU A 8 9.37 -9.92 -5.49
CA LEU A 8 9.88 -8.56 -5.30
C LEU A 8 10.48 -8.33 -3.91
N TRP A 9 10.33 -9.27 -2.97
CA TRP A 9 10.70 -9.05 -1.58
C TRP A 9 12.18 -8.77 -1.40
N SER A 10 13.07 -9.50 -2.07
CA SER A 10 14.51 -9.26 -1.96
C SER A 10 14.88 -7.89 -2.51
N LEU A 11 14.30 -7.47 -3.64
CA LEU A 11 14.51 -6.12 -4.18
C LEU A 11 14.15 -5.02 -3.15
N PHE A 12 13.03 -5.15 -2.44
CA PHE A 12 12.66 -4.22 -1.37
C PHE A 12 13.47 -4.39 -0.08
N PHE A 13 14.05 -5.57 0.16
CA PHE A 13 14.96 -5.79 1.29
C PHE A 13 16.25 -4.98 1.13
N TYR A 14 16.83 -4.97 -0.07
CA TYR A 14 18.02 -4.18 -0.40
C TYR A 14 17.71 -2.69 -0.59
N ASN A 15 16.48 -2.35 -0.96
CA ASN A 15 16.04 -0.96 -1.22
C ASN A 15 15.00 -0.49 -0.20
N ARG A 16 15.29 -0.60 1.10
CA ARG A 16 14.32 -0.27 2.18
C ARG A 16 13.77 1.16 2.12
N GLY A 17 14.49 2.09 1.52
CA GLY A 17 14.01 3.47 1.30
C GLY A 17 12.75 3.54 0.43
N LEU A 18 12.48 2.52 -0.39
CA LEU A 18 11.28 2.46 -1.24
C LEU A 18 10.02 2.05 -0.49
N LEU A 19 10.12 1.59 0.77
CA LEU A 19 8.96 1.17 1.54
C LEU A 19 8.00 2.34 1.82
N ASP A 20 8.52 3.55 2.00
CA ASP A 20 7.67 4.75 2.16
C ASP A 20 6.93 5.09 0.86
N ALA A 21 7.60 4.97 -0.28
CA ALA A 21 6.96 5.13 -1.59
C ALA A 21 5.87 4.07 -1.79
N LEU A 22 6.15 2.80 -1.44
CA LEU A 22 5.21 1.70 -1.50
C LEU A 22 3.95 1.95 -0.64
N PHE A 23 4.14 2.47 0.57
CA PHE A 23 3.04 2.87 1.44
C PHE A 23 2.21 4.01 0.84
N ARG A 24 2.86 5.04 0.28
CA ARG A 24 2.19 6.15 -0.42
C ARG A 24 1.37 5.67 -1.62
N LEU A 25 1.88 4.71 -2.41
CA LEU A 25 1.14 4.13 -3.53
C LEU A 25 -0.12 3.37 -3.07
N ALA A 26 -0.06 2.69 -1.92
CA ALA A 26 -1.21 2.01 -1.34
C ALA A 26 -2.26 3.01 -0.81
N ALA A 27 -1.81 4.10 -0.17
CA ALA A 27 -2.66 5.20 0.24
C ALA A 27 -3.33 5.90 -0.95
N ASP A 28 -2.57 6.24 -1.99
CA ASP A 28 -3.06 6.84 -3.23
C ASP A 28 -4.12 5.97 -3.89
N ASN A 29 -3.99 4.64 -3.82
CA ASN A 29 -4.99 3.73 -4.38
C ASN A 29 -6.40 3.96 -3.78
N LEU A 30 -6.46 4.17 -2.46
CA LEU A 30 -7.71 4.45 -1.74
C LEU A 30 -8.19 5.88 -1.98
N LEU A 31 -7.28 6.86 -1.92
CA LEU A 31 -7.59 8.28 -2.18
C LEU A 31 -8.12 8.48 -3.60
N TYR A 32 -7.56 7.78 -4.58
CA TYR A 32 -8.02 7.79 -5.96
C TYR A 32 -9.47 7.32 -6.09
N ALA A 33 -9.88 6.31 -5.33
CA ALA A 33 -11.27 5.85 -5.34
C ALA A 33 -12.24 6.91 -4.81
N GLY A 34 -11.84 7.67 -3.77
CA GLY A 34 -12.60 8.82 -3.27
C GLY A 34 -12.66 9.96 -4.28
N LYS A 35 -11.50 10.33 -4.85
CA LYS A 35 -11.39 11.39 -5.87
C LYS A 35 -12.26 11.12 -7.09
N ARG A 36 -12.37 9.86 -7.54
CA ARG A 36 -13.25 9.48 -8.66
C ARG A 36 -14.74 9.72 -8.43
N ARG A 37 -15.13 10.03 -7.19
CA ARG A 37 -16.50 10.32 -6.77
C ARG A 37 -16.61 11.71 -6.14
N ASP A 38 -15.56 12.53 -6.25
CA ASP A 38 -15.45 13.85 -5.64
C ASP A 38 -15.67 13.82 -4.12
N LEU A 39 -15.10 12.79 -3.46
CA LEU A 39 -15.22 12.58 -2.02
C LEU A 39 -13.89 12.75 -1.28
N HIS A 40 -13.92 13.54 -0.22
CA HIS A 40 -12.89 13.59 0.80
C HIS A 40 -13.08 12.43 1.78
N ILE A 41 -12.19 11.44 1.71
CA ILE A 41 -12.21 10.27 2.59
C ILE A 41 -11.17 10.41 3.72
N GLY A 42 -11.48 9.84 4.89
CA GLY A 42 -10.50 9.67 5.96
C GLY A 42 -9.64 8.43 5.72
N LEU A 43 -8.34 8.55 5.92
CA LEU A 43 -7.38 7.45 5.75
C LEU A 43 -6.38 7.40 6.89
N PHE A 44 -6.07 6.19 7.34
CA PHE A 44 -4.96 5.92 8.26
C PHE A 44 -4.38 4.55 7.99
N GLY A 45 -3.11 4.35 8.33
CA GLY A 45 -2.48 3.06 8.11
C GLY A 45 -1.10 2.91 8.73
N ALA A 46 -0.56 1.71 8.61
CA ALA A 46 0.75 1.29 9.08
C ALA A 46 1.44 0.39 8.05
N LEU A 47 2.76 0.53 7.95
CA LEU A 47 3.64 -0.36 7.22
C LEU A 47 4.22 -1.40 8.19
N HIS A 48 4.20 -2.67 7.81
CA HIS A 48 4.93 -3.73 8.49
C HIS A 48 5.93 -4.36 7.54
N THR A 49 7.12 -4.69 8.02
CA THR A 49 8.19 -5.29 7.22
C THR A 49 8.45 -6.75 7.55
N TYR A 50 7.90 -7.25 8.65
CA TYR A 50 8.11 -8.61 9.13
C TYR A 50 6.79 -9.28 9.49
N ASP A 51 6.71 -10.59 9.29
CA ASP A 51 5.60 -11.41 9.75
C ASP A 51 5.71 -11.72 11.26
N ARG A 52 4.84 -12.60 11.78
CA ARG A 52 4.87 -12.98 13.20
C ARG A 52 6.10 -13.81 13.58
N ARG A 53 6.73 -14.48 12.62
CA ARG A 53 7.91 -15.32 12.77
C ARG A 53 9.21 -14.56 12.43
N LEU A 54 9.13 -13.23 12.23
CA LEU A 54 10.24 -12.36 11.84
C LEU A 54 10.81 -12.65 10.43
N ASN A 55 10.05 -13.31 9.57
CA ASN A 55 10.41 -13.40 8.16
C ASN A 55 10.13 -12.06 7.48
N TRP A 56 11.02 -11.67 6.56
CA TRP A 56 10.83 -10.48 5.75
C TRP A 56 9.53 -10.61 4.93
N HIS A 57 8.59 -9.72 5.19
CA HIS A 57 7.24 -9.75 4.62
C HIS A 57 6.64 -8.34 4.60
N PRO A 58 7.08 -7.46 3.67
CA PRO A 58 6.58 -6.09 3.61
C PRO A 58 5.11 -6.06 3.18
N HIS A 59 4.26 -5.47 4.02
CA HIS A 59 2.84 -5.32 3.78
C HIS A 59 2.27 -4.08 4.48
N MET A 60 1.22 -3.51 3.91
CA MET A 60 0.62 -2.27 4.40
C MET A 60 -0.82 -2.51 4.84
N HIS A 61 -1.12 -2.11 6.07
CA HIS A 61 -2.47 -2.06 6.61
C HIS A 61 -2.98 -0.65 6.49
N LEU A 62 -3.98 -0.44 5.63
CA LEU A 62 -4.67 0.83 5.52
C LEU A 62 -6.16 0.63 5.83
N SER A 63 -6.72 1.60 6.53
CA SER A 63 -8.14 1.72 6.80
C SER A 63 -8.63 3.06 6.29
N ALA A 64 -9.68 3.00 5.48
CA ALA A 64 -10.34 4.16 4.90
C ALA A 64 -11.80 4.19 5.36
N THR A 65 -12.37 5.39 5.43
CA THR A 65 -13.81 5.55 5.64
C THR A 65 -14.59 4.94 4.47
N ALA A 66 -15.69 4.23 4.75
CA ALA A 66 -16.57 3.63 3.74
C ALA A 66 -17.49 4.66 3.05
N GLY A 67 -16.96 5.86 2.82
CA GLY A 67 -17.66 7.07 2.43
C GLY A 67 -16.80 8.30 2.72
N GLY A 68 -17.24 9.46 2.26
CA GLY A 68 -16.54 10.72 2.43
C GLY A 68 -17.49 11.90 2.41
N LEU A 69 -16.94 13.10 2.51
CA LEU A 69 -17.67 14.35 2.34
C LEU A 69 -17.49 14.83 0.90
N ASP A 70 -18.57 15.25 0.25
CA ASP A 70 -18.47 16.03 -0.99
C ASP A 70 -18.06 17.48 -0.71
N GLU A 71 -17.98 18.30 -1.76
CA GLU A 71 -17.61 19.70 -1.67
C GLU A 71 -18.57 20.53 -0.80
N GLN A 72 -19.84 20.12 -0.70
CA GLN A 72 -20.86 20.76 0.12
C GLN A 72 -20.84 20.26 1.57
N GLY A 73 -19.94 19.33 1.91
CA GLY A 73 -19.85 18.71 3.23
C GLY A 73 -20.91 17.64 3.47
N ALA A 74 -21.66 17.21 2.46
CA ALA A 74 -22.63 16.14 2.59
C ALA A 74 -21.94 14.78 2.57
N ARG A 75 -22.36 13.90 3.48
CA ARG A 75 -21.79 12.56 3.62
C ARG A 75 -22.34 11.63 2.54
N LYS A 76 -21.44 11.05 1.73
CA LYS A 76 -21.78 10.07 0.69
C LYS A 76 -21.05 8.75 0.93
N SER A 77 -21.69 7.65 0.54
CA SER A 77 -21.10 6.31 0.67
C SER A 77 -20.09 6.05 -0.44
N LEU A 78 -19.08 5.25 -0.13
CA LEU A 78 -18.07 4.80 -1.10
C LEU A 78 -17.88 3.29 -0.96
N ALA A 79 -17.81 2.63 -2.12
CA ALA A 79 -17.45 1.22 -2.21
C ALA A 79 -16.06 1.07 -2.83
N PHE A 80 -15.23 0.24 -2.21
CA PHE A 80 -13.93 -0.15 -2.74
C PHE A 80 -14.07 -1.45 -3.52
N HIS A 81 -13.48 -1.50 -4.71
CA HIS A 81 -13.53 -2.68 -5.58
C HIS A 81 -12.16 -3.34 -5.65
N GLU A 82 -12.03 -4.51 -5.02
CA GLU A 82 -10.75 -5.22 -4.88
C GLU A 82 -10.02 -5.41 -6.22
N LYS A 83 -10.70 -5.91 -7.26
CA LYS A 83 -10.10 -6.12 -8.59
C LYS A 83 -9.56 -4.82 -9.22
N ALA A 84 -10.26 -3.70 -9.03
CA ALA A 84 -9.83 -2.40 -9.57
C ALA A 84 -8.61 -1.88 -8.81
N MET A 85 -8.65 -1.97 -7.47
CA MET A 85 -7.52 -1.57 -6.63
C MET A 85 -6.29 -2.43 -6.89
N ARG A 86 -6.46 -3.74 -7.09
CA ARG A 86 -5.36 -4.68 -7.39
C ARG A 86 -4.66 -4.33 -8.69
N ARG A 87 -5.43 -4.04 -9.75
CA ARG A 87 -4.87 -3.60 -11.04
C ARG A 87 -4.09 -2.30 -10.91
N ARG A 88 -4.65 -1.29 -10.23
CA ARG A 88 -3.96 0.00 -10.00
C ARG A 88 -2.71 -0.18 -9.14
N TRP A 89 -2.79 -1.02 -8.11
CA TRP A 89 -1.68 -1.34 -7.21
C TRP A 89 -0.49 -1.92 -7.98
N MET A 90 -0.74 -3.00 -8.71
CA MET A 90 0.24 -3.66 -9.56
C MET A 90 0.87 -2.69 -10.57
N TRP A 91 0.04 -1.90 -11.27
CA TRP A 91 0.52 -0.93 -12.26
C TRP A 91 1.41 0.15 -11.62
N ASN A 92 0.99 0.74 -10.51
CA ASN A 92 1.74 1.78 -9.79
C ASN A 92 3.11 1.26 -9.31
N VAL A 93 3.15 0.06 -8.70
CA VAL A 93 4.39 -0.54 -8.22
C VAL A 93 5.34 -0.83 -9.38
N ARG A 94 4.83 -1.43 -10.47
CA ARG A 94 5.65 -1.73 -11.66
C ARG A 94 6.25 -0.48 -12.27
N ASN A 95 5.46 0.56 -12.47
CA ASN A 95 5.97 1.82 -13.03
C ASN A 95 6.99 2.49 -12.13
N THR A 96 6.79 2.44 -10.82
CA THR A 96 7.75 2.98 -9.85
C THR A 96 9.08 2.24 -9.94
N LEU A 97 9.05 0.90 -10.00
CA LEU A 97 10.27 0.09 -10.15
C LEU A 97 10.97 0.33 -11.49
N LEU A 98 10.23 0.42 -12.59
CA LEU A 98 10.80 0.70 -13.90
C LEU A 98 11.44 2.10 -13.95
N GLY A 99 10.77 3.12 -13.39
CA GLY A 99 11.28 4.49 -13.38
C GLY A 99 12.49 4.70 -12.45
N LEU A 100 12.61 3.91 -11.40
CA LEU A 100 13.71 4.00 -10.44
C LEU A 100 14.84 2.98 -10.70
N TRP A 101 14.73 2.12 -11.73
CA TRP A 101 15.59 0.95 -11.89
C TRP A 101 17.08 1.26 -11.80
N GLY A 102 17.54 2.33 -12.47
CA GLY A 102 18.95 2.73 -12.47
C GLY A 102 19.49 3.20 -11.12
N GLN A 103 18.62 3.39 -10.12
CA GLN A 103 18.96 3.81 -8.76
C GLN A 103 18.82 2.66 -7.75
N LEU A 104 18.37 1.48 -8.20
CA LEU A 104 18.15 0.34 -7.31
C LEU A 104 19.46 -0.39 -7.02
N THR A 105 19.65 -0.75 -5.75
CA THR A 105 20.63 -1.76 -5.37
C THR A 105 20.07 -3.13 -5.73
N LEU A 106 20.65 -3.79 -6.74
CA LEU A 106 20.21 -5.12 -7.14
C LEU A 106 20.68 -6.17 -6.11
N PRO A 107 19.78 -7.04 -5.64
CA PRO A 107 20.16 -8.23 -4.89
C PRO A 107 21.14 -9.11 -5.69
N PRO A 108 22.07 -9.84 -5.04
CA PRO A 108 23.03 -10.70 -5.73
C PRO A 108 22.39 -11.70 -6.70
N GLU A 109 21.23 -12.25 -6.36
CA GLU A 109 20.47 -13.16 -7.22
C GLU A 109 19.95 -12.50 -8.52
N LEU A 110 19.85 -11.16 -8.55
CA LEU A 110 19.45 -10.38 -9.71
C LEU A 110 20.63 -9.73 -10.45
N ALA A 111 21.88 -10.05 -10.09
CA ALA A 111 23.08 -9.47 -10.70
C ALA A 111 23.23 -9.78 -12.21
N HIS A 112 22.51 -10.80 -12.71
CA HIS A 112 22.50 -11.16 -14.13
C HIS A 112 21.58 -10.25 -14.98
N ILE A 113 20.76 -9.41 -14.35
CA ILE A 113 19.79 -8.54 -15.02
C ILE A 113 20.49 -7.28 -15.55
N ASN A 114 21.03 -7.39 -16.76
CA ASN A 114 21.89 -6.36 -17.34
C ASN A 114 21.21 -5.57 -18.46
N HIS A 115 20.30 -6.19 -19.23
CA HIS A 115 19.64 -5.54 -20.37
C HIS A 115 18.27 -4.99 -20.01
N GLU A 116 17.81 -3.97 -20.75
CA GLU A 116 16.49 -3.38 -20.50
C GLU A 116 15.35 -4.40 -20.60
N SER A 117 15.46 -5.33 -21.56
CA SER A 117 14.52 -6.45 -21.74
C SER A 117 14.36 -7.29 -20.46
N ASP A 118 15.47 -7.61 -19.80
CA ASP A 118 15.49 -8.47 -18.60
C ASP A 118 14.80 -7.77 -17.43
N ARG A 119 15.11 -6.48 -17.26
CA ARG A 119 14.50 -5.60 -16.24
C ARG A 119 12.99 -5.53 -16.42
N ARG A 120 12.55 -5.26 -17.65
CA ARG A 120 11.13 -5.20 -18.01
C ARG A 120 10.46 -6.55 -17.80
N HIS A 121 11.10 -7.63 -18.23
CA HIS A 121 10.58 -8.97 -18.05
C HIS A 121 10.39 -9.30 -16.56
N LEU A 122 11.38 -9.02 -15.71
CA LEU A 122 11.29 -9.24 -14.27
C LEU A 122 10.15 -8.43 -13.65
N VAL A 123 10.08 -7.12 -13.88
CA VAL A 123 9.09 -6.25 -13.24
C VAL A 123 7.66 -6.54 -13.74
N LEU A 124 7.50 -6.75 -15.04
CA LEU A 124 6.18 -6.96 -15.65
C LEU A 124 5.62 -8.35 -15.41
N ASN A 125 6.46 -9.35 -15.14
CA ASN A 125 6.02 -10.71 -14.78
C ASN A 125 6.06 -10.99 -13.27
N ALA A 126 6.64 -10.07 -12.48
CA ALA A 126 6.68 -10.20 -11.02
C ALA A 126 5.30 -10.51 -10.44
N GLY A 127 5.28 -11.53 -9.57
CA GLY A 127 4.12 -12.01 -8.84
C GLY A 127 3.10 -12.82 -9.63
N GLY A 128 3.12 -12.85 -10.97
CA GLY A 128 2.06 -13.50 -11.75
C GLY A 128 0.66 -13.07 -11.28
N GLN A 129 -0.14 -14.03 -10.76
CA GLN A 129 -1.47 -13.78 -10.18
C GLN A 129 -1.46 -13.39 -8.69
N HIS A 130 -0.32 -13.43 -8.02
CA HIS A 130 -0.16 -13.29 -6.56
C HIS A 130 -0.07 -11.83 -6.07
N TRP A 131 -0.86 -10.95 -6.67
CA TRP A 131 -1.02 -9.57 -6.21
C TRP A 131 -2.23 -9.51 -5.28
N HIS A 132 -2.02 -9.56 -3.97
CA HIS A 132 -3.14 -9.63 -3.03
C HIS A 132 -3.49 -8.26 -2.44
N ILE A 133 -4.78 -7.94 -2.50
CA ILE A 133 -5.39 -6.90 -1.68
C ILE A 133 -6.49 -7.57 -0.89
N TYR A 134 -6.39 -7.47 0.43
CA TYR A 134 -7.44 -7.94 1.33
C TYR A 134 -8.28 -6.75 1.80
N LEU A 135 -9.55 -6.74 1.44
CA LEU A 135 -10.56 -5.81 1.97
C LEU A 135 -11.31 -6.50 3.12
N SER A 136 -11.14 -6.00 4.33
CA SER A 136 -11.95 -6.43 5.47
C SER A 136 -13.39 -5.93 5.32
N THR A 137 -14.33 -6.61 5.96
CA THR A 137 -15.73 -6.17 6.05
C THR A 137 -15.84 -4.77 6.65
N LYS A 138 -16.86 -4.02 6.22
CA LYS A 138 -17.15 -2.70 6.78
C LYS A 138 -17.48 -2.85 8.26
N THR A 139 -16.80 -2.08 9.09
CA THR A 139 -17.09 -2.00 10.53
C THR A 139 -17.97 -0.77 10.78
N GLU A 140 -19.11 -0.95 11.44
CA GLU A 140 -19.96 0.18 11.84
C GLU A 140 -19.30 1.04 12.93
N ASN A 141 -18.40 0.45 13.72
CA ASN A 141 -17.76 1.10 14.86
C ASN A 141 -16.33 1.57 14.53
N GLY A 142 -16.20 2.81 14.08
CA GLY A 142 -14.91 3.44 13.79
C GLY A 142 -13.93 3.46 14.98
N ARG A 143 -14.44 3.52 16.22
CA ARG A 143 -13.62 3.47 17.44
C ARG A 143 -12.97 2.09 17.61
N LYS A 144 -13.68 0.99 17.31
CA LYS A 144 -13.10 -0.36 17.32
C LYS A 144 -12.00 -0.51 16.27
N THR A 145 -12.16 0.08 15.09
CA THR A 145 -11.17 0.04 13.99
C THR A 145 -9.93 0.86 14.32
N ALA A 146 -10.11 2.06 14.88
CA ALA A 146 -9.03 2.88 15.40
C ALA A 146 -8.30 2.17 16.56
N ASN A 147 -9.02 1.54 17.49
CA ASN A 147 -8.42 0.79 18.61
C ASN A 147 -7.73 -0.50 18.17
N TYR A 148 -8.24 -1.17 17.13
CA TYR A 148 -7.57 -2.34 16.52
C TYR A 148 -6.22 -1.92 15.96
N LEU A 149 -6.18 -0.85 15.16
CA LEU A 149 -4.93 -0.35 14.60
C LEU A 149 -4.01 0.27 15.66
N GLY A 150 -4.54 0.96 16.67
CA GLY A 150 -3.77 1.45 17.82
C GLY A 150 -3.06 0.34 18.59
N ARG A 151 -3.68 -0.84 18.73
CA ARG A 151 -3.03 -2.03 19.30
C ARG A 151 -1.92 -2.60 18.40
N TYR A 152 -2.08 -2.49 17.09
CA TYR A 152 -1.04 -2.86 16.12
C TYR A 152 0.17 -1.92 16.17
N LEU A 153 -0.06 -0.63 16.41
CA LEU A 153 0.98 0.37 16.59
C LEU A 153 1.77 0.18 17.89
N LYS A 154 1.11 -0.31 18.95
CA LYS A 154 1.70 -0.42 20.30
C LYS A 154 2.61 -1.63 20.51
N ASN A 155 2.38 -2.75 19.82
CA ASN A 155 2.86 -4.06 20.28
C ASN A 155 3.82 -4.83 19.34
N ARG A 156 4.58 -4.19 18.41
CA ARG A 156 5.57 -4.94 17.58
C ARG A 156 6.91 -4.20 17.33
N PRO A 157 8.03 -4.92 17.15
CA PRO A 157 9.38 -4.34 17.06
C PRO A 157 9.75 -3.75 15.68
N SER A 158 8.79 -3.42 14.81
CA SER A 158 9.08 -2.87 13.48
C SER A 158 8.56 -1.45 13.37
N ARG A 159 9.33 -0.57 12.72
CA ARG A 159 9.04 0.85 12.48
C ARG A 159 7.60 1.06 12.02
N ALA A 160 6.69 1.27 12.95
CA ALA A 160 5.32 1.66 12.66
C ALA A 160 5.34 3.16 12.35
N ALA A 161 5.58 3.52 11.09
CA ALA A 161 5.30 4.87 10.64
C ALA A 161 3.77 5.04 10.56
N VAL A 162 3.21 5.79 11.50
CA VAL A 162 1.79 6.16 11.50
C VAL A 162 1.63 7.31 10.53
N TRP A 163 1.00 7.05 9.39
CA TRP A 163 0.61 8.10 8.47
C TRP A 163 -0.86 8.44 8.72
N ARG A 164 -1.09 9.59 9.37
CA ARG A 164 -2.41 10.19 9.51
C ARG A 164 -2.61 11.18 8.37
N ILE A 165 -3.27 10.76 7.30
CA ILE A 165 -3.69 11.66 6.23
C ILE A 165 -5.14 12.06 6.52
N THR A 166 -5.30 12.94 7.51
CA THR A 166 -6.54 13.68 7.74
C THR A 166 -6.17 15.10 8.10
N ARG A 167 -6.15 16.00 7.10
CA ARG A 167 -6.51 17.40 7.36
C ARG A 167 -7.97 17.56 6.97
N LEU A 168 -8.85 17.34 7.95
CA LEU A 168 -10.04 18.16 8.05
C LEU A 168 -9.67 19.17 9.13
N GLU A 169 -9.14 20.32 8.71
CA GLU A 169 -9.12 21.49 9.57
C GLU A 169 -10.60 21.75 9.93
N PRO A 170 -10.97 21.81 11.22
CA PRO A 170 -12.24 22.41 11.60
C PRO A 170 -12.17 23.89 11.19
N ARG A 171 -13.30 24.42 10.70
CA ARG A 171 -13.47 25.84 10.42
C ARG A 171 -13.07 26.70 11.62
#